data_AF-A0AAP3CMD5-F1
#
_entry.id   AF-A0AAP3CMD5-F1
#
_cell.length_a   1.000
_cell.length_b   1.000
_cell.length_c   1.000
_cell.angle_alpha   90.00
_cell.angle_beta   90.00
_cell.angle_gamma   90.00
#
_symmetry.space_group_name_H-M   'P 1'
#
loop_
_entity.id
_entity.type
_entity.pdbx_description
1 polymer ?
#
loop_
_entity_poly.entity_id
_entity_poly.type
_entity_poly.pdbx_seq_one_letter_code
_entity_poly.pdbx_strand_id
1 'polypeptide(L)' 'MNFQLDLIKDKVEFFEAASLQELEKKINTQIENNKAIMLRVKSVSHQTAVADGRILYSAVVHFAAEA' A
#
# COMPACT_ATOMS: atom_id res chain seq x y z
N MET A 1 -6.85 -34.87 2.25
CA MET A 1 -7.24 -33.47 2.49
C MET A 1 -6.60 -32.62 1.40
N ASN A 2 -7.40 -31.94 0.59
CA ASN A 2 -6.88 -31.01 -0.42
C ASN A 2 -6.95 -29.61 0.19
N PHE A 3 -5.82 -29.10 0.70
CA PHE A 3 -5.74 -27.72 1.20
C PHE A 3 -5.72 -26.79 -0.02
N GLN A 4 -6.84 -26.17 -0.35
CA GLN A 4 -6.88 -25.04 -1.26
C GLN A 4 -6.74 -23.76 -0.45
N LEU A 5 -5.56 -23.16 -0.49
CA LEU A 5 -5.36 -21.79 -0.02
C LEU A 5 -5.95 -20.85 -1.07
N ASP A 6 -7.07 -20.22 -0.75
CA ASP A 6 -7.59 -19.09 -1.54
C ASP A 6 -6.77 -17.84 -1.19
N LEU A 7 -5.67 -17.66 -1.92
CA LEU A 7 -4.76 -16.54 -1.71
C LEU A 7 -5.36 -15.26 -2.28
N ILE A 8 -5.30 -14.17 -1.50
CA ILE A 8 -5.56 -12.83 -2.02
C ILE A 8 -4.54 -12.57 -3.15
N LYS A 9 -5.05 -12.27 -4.34
CA LYS A 9 -4.20 -12.04 -5.53
C LYS A 9 -3.90 -10.57 -5.74
N ASP A 10 -4.84 -9.71 -5.39
CA ASP A 10 -4.77 -8.27 -5.62
C ASP A 10 -5.32 -7.53 -4.40
N LYS A 11 -4.63 -6.47 -4.01
CA LYS A 11 -5.04 -5.56 -2.94
C LYS A 11 -4.63 -4.15 -3.32
N VAL A 12 -5.59 -3.23 -3.33
CA VAL A 12 -5.34 -1.79 -3.50
C VAL A 12 -5.51 -1.12 -2.16
N GLU A 13 -4.53 -0.31 -1.75
CA GLU A 13 -4.56 0.42 -0.48
C GLU A 13 -4.20 1.88 -0.68
N PHE A 14 -4.95 2.76 -0.02
CA PHE A 14 -4.77 4.20 -0.07
C PHE A 14 -4.06 4.66 1.20
N PHE A 15 -3.04 5.48 1.03
CA PHE A 15 -2.27 6.07 2.12
C PHE A 15 -2.32 7.58 2.00
N GLU A 16 -2.35 8.24 3.16
CA GLU A 16 -2.22 9.69 3.26
C GLU A 16 -1.39 10.06 4.49
N ALA A 17 -0.68 11.18 4.42
CA ALA A 17 0.06 11.74 5.54
C ALA A 17 0.33 13.25 5.38
N ALA A 18 0.72 13.89 6.47
CA ALA A 18 1.09 15.31 6.49
C ALA A 18 2.52 15.55 5.97
N SER A 19 3.32 14.50 5.83
CA SER A 19 4.68 14.56 5.27
C SER A 19 4.98 13.33 4.41
N LEU A 20 5.93 13.48 3.47
CA LEU A 20 6.40 12.35 2.66
C LEU A 20 7.04 11.25 3.52
N GLN A 21 7.77 11.63 4.58
CA GLN A 21 8.43 10.68 5.49
C GLN A 21 7.42 9.81 6.23
N GLU A 22 6.30 10.40 6.69
CA GLU A 22 5.22 9.64 7.30
C GLU A 22 4.51 8.74 6.29
N LEU A 23 4.29 9.23 5.07
CA LEU A 23 3.67 8.46 4.00
C LEU A 23 4.52 7.21 3.68
N GLU A 24 5.82 7.40 3.50
CA GLU A 24 6.80 6.34 3.27
C GLU A 24 6.81 5.32 4.42
N LYS A 25 6.83 5.79 5.68
CA LYS A 25 6.79 4.91 6.85
C LYS A 25 5.53 4.05 6.89
N LYS A 26 4.37 4.62 6.57
CA LYS A 26 3.09 3.88 6.50
C LYS A 26 3.12 2.81 5.42
N ILE A 27 3.58 3.16 4.22
CA ILE A 27 3.69 2.22 3.09
C ILE A 27 4.65 1.08 3.44
N ASN A 28 5.84 1.38 3.97
CA ASN A 28 6.83 0.37 4.37
C ASN A 28 6.31 -0.58 5.46
N THR A 29 5.58 -0.05 6.44
CA THR A 29 4.92 -0.87 7.46
C THR A 29 3.93 -1.84 6.82
N GLN A 30 3.14 -1.37 5.86
CA GLN A 30 2.17 -2.21 5.18
C GLN A 30 2.82 -3.25 4.25
N ILE A 31 3.96 -2.93 3.65
CA ILE A 31 4.78 -3.90 2.90
C ILE A 31 5.18 -5.06 3.82
N GLU A 32 5.69 -4.78 5.02
CA GLU A 32 6.06 -5.84 5.98
C GLU A 32 4.85 -6.69 6.39
N ASN A 33 3.70 -6.06 6.67
CA ASN A 33 2.47 -6.78 7.00
C ASN A 33 2.00 -7.69 5.84
N ASN A 34 2.10 -7.20 4.60
CA ASN A 34 1.65 -7.92 3.41
C ASN A 34 2.53 -9.14 3.06
N LYS A 35 3.78 -9.20 3.55
CA LYS A 35 4.62 -10.40 3.41
C LYS A 35 3.97 -11.63 4.03
N ALA A 36 3.25 -11.47 5.15
CA ALA A 36 2.56 -12.57 5.83
C ALA A 36 1.44 -13.21 4.98
N ILE A 37 0.95 -12.49 3.97
CA ILE A 37 -0.08 -12.94 3.03
C ILE A 37 0.45 -13.02 1.59
N MET A 38 1.77 -13.11 1.41
CA MET A 38 2.45 -13.32 0.13
C MET A 38 2.15 -12.25 -0.94
N LEU A 39 1.87 -11.02 -0.51
CA LEU A 39 1.65 -9.88 -1.39
C LEU A 39 2.91 -9.01 -1.46
N ARG A 40 3.24 -8.55 -2.68
CA ARG A 40 4.36 -7.65 -2.99
C ARG A 40 3.86 -6.39 -3.71
N VAL A 41 4.62 -5.30 -3.65
CA VAL A 41 4.27 -4.05 -4.35
C VAL A 41 4.32 -4.29 -5.86
N LYS A 42 3.18 -4.09 -6.52
CA LYS A 42 3.04 -4.14 -7.98
C LYS A 42 3.23 -2.77 -8.61
N SER A 43 2.62 -1.73 -8.02
CA SER A 43 2.78 -0.34 -8.45
C SER A 43 2.42 0.64 -7.35
N VAL A 44 2.99 1.84 -7.42
CA VAL A 44 2.69 2.97 -6.54
C VAL A 44 2.36 4.19 -7.39
N SER A 45 1.27 4.87 -7.10
CA SER A 45 0.90 6.16 -7.71
C SER A 45 0.78 7.22 -6.63
N HIS A 46 1.56 8.30 -6.74
CA HIS A 46 1.56 9.40 -5.78
C HIS A 46 0.73 10.58 -6.27
N GLN A 47 0.04 11.22 -5.33
CA GLN A 47 -0.64 12.49 -5.56
C GLN A 47 -0.43 13.42 -4.37
N THR A 48 -0.21 14.69 -4.66
CA THR A 48 -0.16 15.76 -3.66
C THR A 48 -1.36 16.68 -3.87
N ALA A 49 -2.07 16.98 -2.80
CA ALA A 49 -3.18 17.93 -2.80
C ALA A 49 -2.94 19.03 -1.76
N VAL A 50 -3.51 20.20 -1.99
CA VAL A 50 -3.59 21.25 -0.97
C VAL A 50 -5.03 21.27 -0.47
N ALA A 51 -5.23 20.98 0.81
CA ALA A 51 -6.52 21.00 1.48
C ALA A 51 -6.40 21.87 2.74
N ASP A 52 -7.29 22.84 2.89
CA ASP A 52 -7.32 23.77 4.03
C ASP A 52 -5.96 24.45 4.32
N GLY A 53 -5.25 24.81 3.26
CA GLY A 53 -3.92 25.44 3.35
C GLY A 53 -2.78 24.51 3.79
N ARG A 54 -3.04 23.20 3.91
CA ARG A 54 -2.04 22.18 4.25
C ARG A 54 -1.77 21.29 3.03
N ILE A 55 -0.51 20.87 2.89
CA ILE A 55 -0.12 19.89 1.88
C ILE A 55 -0.49 18.50 2.41
N LEU A 56 -1.32 17.79 1.66
CA LEU A 56 -1.65 16.38 1.87
C LEU A 56 -0.85 15.54 0.87
N TYR A 57 -0.04 14.62 1.38
CA TYR A 57 0.64 13.63 0.56
C TYR A 57 -0.17 12.36 0.56
N SER A 58 -0.43 11.80 -0.61
CA SER A 58 -1.20 10.57 -0.76
C SER A 58 -0.54 9.61 -1.74
N ALA A 59 -0.84 8.33 -1.58
CA ALA A 59 -0.42 7.28 -2.48
C ALA A 59 -1.50 6.20 -2.62
N VAL A 60 -1.64 5.66 -3.81
CA VAL A 60 -2.35 4.41 -4.06
C VAL A 60 -1.30 3.33 -4.33
N VAL A 61 -1.31 2.27 -3.52
CA VAL A 61 -0.41 1.13 -3.69
C VAL A 61 -1.21 -0.08 -4.11
N HIS A 62 -0.87 -0.62 -5.28
CA HIS A 62 -1.35 -1.93 -5.72
C HIS A 62 -0.35 -2.97 -5.22
N PHE A 63 -0.80 -3.83 -4.31
CA PHE A 63 -0.12 -5.04 -3.92
C PHE A 63 -0.72 -6.21 -4.69
N ALA A 64 0.14 -7.11 -5.19
CA ALA A 64 -0.29 -8.30 -5.89
C ALA A 64 0.52 -9.51 -5.42
N ALA A 65 -0.06 -10.69 -5.60
CA ALA A 65 0.62 -11.94 -5.32
C ALA A 65 1.89 -12.07 -6.17
N GLU A 66 2.81 -12.88 -5.67
CA GLU A 66 4.01 -13.25 -6.40
C GLU A 66 3.66 -14.09 -7.64
N ALA A 67 3.52 -13.41 -8.79
CA ALA A 67 3.60 -14.01 -10.12
C ALA A 67 4.89 -14.81 -10.34
#